data_AF-A0A291C1X4-F1
#
_entry.id   AF-A0A291C1X4-F1
#
_cell.length_a   1.000
_cell.length_b   1.000
_cell.length_c   1.000
_cell.angle_alpha   90.00
_cell.angle_beta   90.00
_cell.angle_gamma   90.00
#
_symmetry.space_group_name_H-M   'P 1'
#
loop_
_entity.id
_entity.type
_entity.pdbx_description
1 polymer ?
#
loop_
_entity_poly.entity_id
_entity_poly.type
_entity_poly.pdbx_seq_one_letter_code
_entity_poly.pdbx_strand_id
1 'polypeptide(L)' 'MKLTCVLIMAVLFLTACQLITAASYPRSKQRYPNRRSRDRKSKLTKRCQKQGETCVFSSNCCEPFVCMNNACQ' A
#
# COMPACT_ATOMS: atom_id res chain seq x y z
N MET A 1 -27.57 23.34 38.88
CA MET A 1 -26.48 22.34 38.82
C MET A 1 -26.89 21.04 38.12
N LYS A 2 -27.61 21.13 37.00
CA LYS A 2 -28.03 19.97 36.16
C LYS A 2 -27.49 20.13 34.73
N LEU A 3 -27.49 21.38 34.25
CA LEU A 3 -26.86 21.80 32.99
C LEU A 3 -25.36 21.51 32.93
N THR A 4 -24.62 21.67 34.03
CA THR A 4 -23.17 21.43 34.07
C THR A 4 -22.81 19.98 33.75
N CYS A 5 -23.55 18.99 34.27
CA CYS A 5 -23.32 17.59 33.96
C CYS A 5 -23.60 17.26 32.48
N VAL A 6 -24.68 17.82 31.91
CA VAL A 6 -25.04 17.60 30.50
C VAL A 6 -23.98 18.20 29.57
N LEU A 7 -23.47 19.39 29.90
CA LEU A 7 -22.41 20.04 29.14
C LEU A 7 -21.10 19.23 29.18
N ILE A 8 -20.72 18.69 30.33
CA ILE A 8 -19.52 17.85 30.46
C ILE A 8 -19.65 16.59 29.59
N MET A 9 -20.79 15.90 29.64
CA MET A 9 -21.02 14.71 28.82
C MET A 9 -20.96 15.01 27.33
N ALA A 10 -21.60 16.10 26.88
CA ALA A 10 -21.55 16.52 25.48
C ALA A 10 -20.14 16.86 25.00
N VAL A 11 -19.36 17.56 25.83
CA VAL A 11 -17.95 17.88 25.53
C VAL A 11 -17.09 16.62 25.45
N LEU A 12 -17.27 15.66 26.35
CA LEU A 12 -16.55 14.38 26.32
C LEU A 12 -16.82 13.61 25.02
N PHE A 13 -18.09 13.49 24.62
CA PHE A 13 -18.48 12.87 23.35
C PHE A 13 -17.85 13.59 22.14
N LEU A 14 -17.87 14.93 22.11
CA LEU A 14 -17.24 15.72 21.06
C LEU A 14 -15.71 15.52 21.04
N THR A 15 -15.05 15.49 22.19
CA THR A 15 -13.59 15.27 22.26
C THR A 15 -13.17 13.90 21.74
N ALA A 16 -13.94 12.84 22.01
CA ALA A 16 -13.66 11.51 21.47
C ALA A 16 -13.77 11.48 19.94
N CYS A 17 -14.79 12.12 19.37
CA CYS A 17 -14.97 12.23 17.91
C CYS A 17 -13.86 13.05 17.23
N GLN A 18 -13.41 14.14 17.87
CA GLN A 18 -12.34 14.99 17.37
C GLN A 18 -10.96 14.32 17.49
N LEU A 19 -10.74 13.49 18.52
CA LEU A 19 -9.47 12.78 18.72
C LEU A 19 -9.20 11.75 17.61
N ILE A 20 -10.25 11.08 17.12
CA ILE A 20 -10.16 10.16 15.98
C ILE A 20 -9.85 10.93 14.69
N THR A 21 -10.42 12.12 14.53
CA THR A 21 -10.18 12.97 13.35
C THR A 21 -8.76 13.57 13.37
N ALA A 22 -8.25 14.01 14.51
CA ALA A 22 -6.87 14.48 14.66
C ALA A 22 -5.83 13.36 14.45
N ALA A 23 -6.14 12.12 14.83
CA ALA A 23 -5.33 10.94 14.54
C ALA A 23 -5.40 10.51 13.06
N SER A 24 -6.42 10.94 12.33
CA SER A 24 -6.65 10.62 10.91
C SER A 24 -6.45 11.79 9.95
N TYR A 25 -5.85 12.90 10.40
CA TYR A 25 -5.28 13.90 9.50
C TYR A 25 -3.80 13.55 9.22
N PRO A 26 -3.47 12.79 8.16
CA PRO A 26 -2.16 12.92 7.58
C PRO A 26 -2.04 14.36 7.06
N ARG A 27 -1.23 15.13 7.76
CA ARG A 27 -0.61 16.36 7.27
C ARG A 27 0.25 16.01 6.05
N SER A 28 -0.37 15.73 4.90
CA SER A 28 0.34 15.47 3.65
C SER A 28 -0.22 16.37 2.55
N LYS A 29 0.31 17.59 2.56
CA LYS A 29 0.85 18.29 1.40
C LYS A 29 0.21 17.95 0.04
N GLN A 30 -0.67 18.84 -0.39
CA GLN A 30 -0.55 19.57 -1.65
C GLN A 30 0.49 19.05 -2.67
N ARG A 31 -0.01 18.57 -3.82
CA ARG A 31 0.52 18.86 -5.17
C ARG A 31 -0.43 18.25 -6.23
N TYR A 32 -1.31 19.09 -6.80
CA TYR A 32 -1.63 18.98 -8.23
C TYR A 32 -0.30 19.19 -8.99
N PRO A 33 0.01 18.48 -10.10
CA PRO A 33 -0.81 18.56 -11.32
C PRO A 33 -0.80 17.31 -12.25
N ASN A 34 -1.82 17.25 -13.11
CA ASN A 34 -1.80 16.70 -14.47
C ASN A 34 -1.52 15.19 -14.64
N ARG A 35 -2.60 14.41 -14.82
CA ARG A 35 -2.60 13.10 -15.51
C ARG A 35 -2.20 13.27 -16.99
N ARG A 36 -0.93 13.57 -17.26
CA ARG A 36 -0.32 13.25 -18.56
C ARG A 36 0.17 11.82 -18.48
N SER A 37 -0.64 10.89 -19.00
CA SER A 37 -0.22 9.53 -19.32
C SER A 37 0.77 9.56 -20.50
N ARG A 38 1.99 10.01 -20.23
CA ARG A 38 3.21 9.46 -20.82
C ARG A 38 3.77 8.57 -19.72
N ASP A 39 4.04 7.29 -19.91
CA ASP A 39 4.94 6.80 -20.93
C ASP A 39 4.71 5.29 -21.09
N ARG A 40 4.54 4.84 -22.33
CA ARG A 40 4.82 3.46 -22.69
C ARG A 40 6.29 3.21 -22.35
N LYS A 41 6.59 2.11 -21.65
CA LYS A 41 7.89 1.39 -21.57
C LYS A 41 8.70 1.57 -20.28
N SER A 42 8.68 0.54 -19.44
CA SER A 42 9.87 0.00 -18.75
C SER A 42 9.54 -1.39 -18.19
N LYS A 43 9.37 -2.42 -19.02
CA LYS A 43 10.39 -3.47 -19.24
C LYS A 43 11.77 -3.19 -18.58
N LEU A 44 11.84 -3.34 -17.25
CA LEU A 44 13.02 -3.65 -16.41
C LEU A 44 12.47 -3.56 -14.95
N THR A 45 12.40 -4.55 -14.08
CA THR A 45 13.29 -5.67 -13.75
C THR A 45 12.53 -6.72 -12.92
N LYS A 46 11.84 -7.68 -13.53
CA LYS A 46 11.83 -9.03 -12.98
C LYS A 46 12.68 -9.83 -13.96
N ARG A 47 13.97 -9.99 -13.63
CA ARG A 47 14.79 -10.99 -14.34
C ARG A 47 14.10 -12.31 -14.04
N CYS A 48 13.48 -12.91 -15.04
CA CYS A 48 13.11 -14.30 -14.93
C CYS A 48 14.41 -15.11 -14.75
N GLN A 49 14.30 -16.19 -14.03
CA GLN A 49 15.41 -17.04 -13.68
C GLN A 49 15.78 -17.92 -14.87
N LYS A 50 17.08 -18.04 -15.11
CA LYS A 50 17.64 -18.88 -16.17
C LYS A 50 17.62 -20.35 -15.74
N GLN A 51 17.83 -21.25 -16.69
CA GLN A 51 17.97 -22.67 -16.41
C GLN A 51 19.07 -22.91 -15.35
N GLY A 52 18.76 -23.75 -14.34
CA GLY A 52 19.61 -24.06 -13.20
C GLY A 52 19.53 -23.08 -12.03
N GLU A 53 18.87 -21.93 -12.19
CA GLU A 53 18.68 -20.98 -11.08
C GLU A 53 17.55 -21.41 -10.14
N THR A 54 17.68 -21.01 -8.87
CA THR A 54 16.82 -21.48 -7.78
C THR A 54 15.44 -20.83 -7.78
N CYS A 55 14.40 -21.60 -8.05
CA CYS A 55 13.04 -21.12 -8.20
C CYS A 55 12.12 -21.59 -7.07
N VAL A 56 11.09 -20.78 -6.78
CA VAL A 56 10.01 -21.14 -5.84
C VAL A 56 8.70 -21.45 -6.57
N PHE A 57 8.53 -20.89 -7.77
CA PHE A 57 7.32 -20.99 -8.60
C PHE A 57 7.73 -20.97 -10.07
N SER A 58 6.99 -21.65 -10.94
CA SER A 58 7.28 -21.69 -12.39
C SER A 58 7.27 -20.32 -13.04
N SER A 59 6.49 -19.36 -12.52
CA SER A 59 6.47 -17.97 -13.00
C SER A 59 7.76 -17.18 -12.71
N ASN A 60 8.65 -17.73 -11.88
CA ASN A 60 9.98 -17.16 -11.67
C ASN A 60 10.94 -17.55 -12.79
N CYS A 61 10.74 -18.71 -13.41
CA CYS A 61 11.58 -19.19 -14.50
C CYS A 61 11.26 -18.45 -15.80
N CYS A 62 12.26 -18.23 -16.64
CA CYS A 62 12.02 -17.75 -17.99
C CYS A 62 11.36 -18.85 -18.80
N GLU A 63 10.32 -18.54 -19.57
CA GLU A 63 9.81 -19.48 -20.58
C GLU A 63 10.94 -19.92 -21.52
N PRO A 64 11.07 -21.21 -21.87
CA PRO A 64 10.10 -22.30 -21.63
C PRO A 64 10.31 -23.07 -20.32
N PHE A 65 11.22 -22.63 -19.45
CA PHE A 65 11.61 -23.37 -18.26
C PHE A 65 10.53 -23.35 -17.18
N VAL A 66 10.41 -24.46 -16.46
CA VAL A 66 9.49 -24.61 -15.33
C VAL A 66 10.26 -24.89 -14.05
N CYS A 67 9.65 -24.58 -12.90
CA CYS A 67 10.30 -24.80 -11.63
C CYS A 67 10.19 -26.28 -11.21
N MET A 68 11.29 -27.01 -11.30
CA MET A 68 11.38 -28.42 -10.90
C MET A 68 12.50 -28.62 -9.88
N ASN A 69 12.21 -29.27 -8.76
CA ASN A 69 13.17 -29.48 -7.67
C ASN A 69 13.85 -28.19 -7.19
N ASN A 70 13.08 -27.11 -7.06
CA ASN A 70 13.56 -25.76 -6.75
C ASN A 70 14.60 -25.19 -7.74
N ALA A 71 14.69 -25.70 -8.96
CA ALA A 71 15.52 -25.16 -10.03
C ALA A 71 14.72 -24.98 -11.32
N CYS A 72 15.04 -23.96 -12.12
CA CYS A 72 14.46 -23.82 -13.45
C CYS A 72 15.07 -24.86 -14.38
N GLN A 73 14.25 -25.77 -14.91
CA GLN A 73 14.70 -26.81 -15.85
C GLN A 73 14.05 -26.67 -17.20
#